data_AF-Q4DT52-F1
#
_entry.id   AF-Q4DT52-F1
#
_cell.length_a   1.000
_cell.length_b   1.000
_cell.length_c   1.000
_cell.angle_alpha   90.00
_cell.angle_beta   90.00
_cell.angle_gamma   90.00
#
_symmetry.space_group_name_H-M   'P 1'
#
loop_
_entity.id
_entity.type
_entity.pdbx_description
1 polymer ?
#
loop_
_entity_poly.entity_id
_entity_poly.type
_entity_poly.pdbx_seq_one_letter_code
_entity_poly.pdbx_strand_id
1 'polypeptide(L)'
;MFHGSIPMRIAFPVHRDTTKVPRMLKEVGTWLYRQETVDAFRVWCKANGVRGHNNVKVVSSMHYARCLRAARHIRPGQAIITCPHTACFNFLVVAREMYNLNGAAATHNFPLEVNWMNYDERCKFLRGASMAELVTAGWMCRIASLEESSFTPYIRWLLEDTRGRDGVANGMSKERGEDSGLVDHYFSEMATDACEDPEVFLENLFRSFAALHLRAVPIESAAICLFIPGTNFFKAKSDDMFVPTLIPLVDAVPQLEDDAHNTVVQYFPHDRSDKESLARRCRELFLPEEEMRAMEARLSQGDGDSGFFALRALCPIEEGDHLYLRGVPKLGDAGKESMTVKVMEANRLMNND
;
A
#
# COMPACT_ATOMS: atom_id res chain seq x y z
N MET A 1 30.69 4.67 28.28
CA MET A 1 30.66 3.53 27.34
C MET A 1 29.28 3.48 26.72
N PHE A 2 29.08 4.10 25.55
CA PHE A 2 27.86 3.93 24.76
C PHE A 2 28.23 3.10 23.54
N HIS A 3 27.97 1.79 23.61
CA HIS A 3 27.89 0.99 22.40
C HIS A 3 26.58 1.36 21.71
N GLY A 4 26.65 2.40 20.87
CA GLY A 4 25.60 2.72 19.91
C GLY A 4 25.54 1.59 18.91
N SER A 5 24.59 0.68 19.09
CA SER A 5 24.16 -0.24 18.06
C SER A 5 23.74 0.59 16.84
N ILE A 6 24.51 0.51 15.76
CA ILE A 6 24.14 1.04 14.46
C ILE A 6 22.73 0.51 14.16
N PRO A 7 21.73 1.35 13.88
CA PRO A 7 20.42 0.85 13.50
C PRO A 7 20.65 0.01 12.25
N MET A 8 20.37 -1.29 12.34
CA MET A 8 20.43 -2.19 11.20
C MET A 8 19.42 -1.65 10.18
N ARG A 9 19.93 -0.88 9.20
CA ARG A 9 19.14 -0.29 8.12
C ARG A 9 18.76 -1.45 7.20
N ILE A 10 17.60 -2.03 7.43
CA ILE A 10 17.02 -3.04 6.55
C ILE A 10 16.61 -2.30 5.27
N ALA A 11 17.52 -2.27 4.30
CA ALA A 11 17.22 -1.84 2.95
C ALA A 11 16.62 -3.02 2.20
N PHE A 12 15.42 -2.87 1.63
CA PHE A 12 14.98 -3.81 0.62
C PHE A 12 15.96 -3.74 -0.56
N PRO A 13 16.49 -4.88 -1.05
CA PRO A 13 17.32 -4.89 -2.24
C PRO A 13 16.52 -4.33 -3.43
N VAL A 14 17.20 -3.68 -4.37
CA VAL A 14 16.58 -3.25 -5.63
C VAL A 14 16.06 -4.48 -6.34
N HIS A 15 14.74 -4.57 -6.55
CA HIS A 15 14.13 -5.66 -7.30
C HIS A 15 14.17 -5.35 -8.80
N ARG A 16 14.33 -6.36 -9.65
CA ARG A 16 14.35 -6.17 -11.11
C ARG A 16 13.09 -5.48 -11.64
N ASP A 17 11.96 -5.60 -10.94
CA ASP A 17 10.68 -5.03 -11.37
C ASP A 17 10.54 -3.57 -10.94
N THR A 18 11.24 -3.15 -9.88
CA THR A 18 11.20 -1.75 -9.42
C THR A 18 11.94 -0.84 -10.38
N THR A 19 12.96 -1.37 -11.06
CA THR A 19 13.68 -0.63 -12.12
C THR A 19 12.87 -0.53 -13.41
N LYS A 20 11.81 -1.33 -13.59
CA LYS A 20 10.94 -1.19 -14.76
C LYS A 20 9.85 -0.14 -14.53
N VAL A 21 9.60 0.31 -13.29
CA VAL A 21 8.49 1.21 -12.96
C VAL A 21 8.87 2.65 -13.34
N PRO A 22 8.07 3.35 -14.17
CA PRO A 22 8.34 4.74 -14.49
C PRO A 22 8.28 5.61 -13.23
N ARG A 23 9.17 6.60 -13.14
CA ARG A 23 9.16 7.55 -12.04
C ARG A 23 7.99 8.51 -12.21
N MET A 24 7.05 8.46 -11.27
CA MET A 24 6.02 9.48 -11.15
C MET A 24 6.57 10.60 -10.28
N LEU A 25 6.50 11.84 -10.78
CA LEU A 25 6.77 13.01 -9.95
C LEU A 25 5.73 13.02 -8.82
N LYS A 26 6.20 13.21 -7.59
CA LYS A 26 5.31 13.42 -6.45
C LYS A 26 4.62 14.77 -6.65
N GLU A 27 3.51 14.75 -7.35
CA GLU A 27 2.69 15.93 -7.55
C GLU A 27 1.87 16.21 -6.30
N VAL A 28 1.68 17.50 -6.02
CA VAL A 28 0.79 17.95 -4.95
C VAL A 28 -0.63 17.56 -5.33
N GLY A 29 -1.17 16.56 -4.64
CA GLY A 29 -2.58 16.18 -4.77
C GLY A 29 -3.47 16.96 -3.82
N THR A 30 -4.76 16.67 -3.88
CA THR A 30 -5.80 17.12 -2.95
C THR A 30 -6.35 15.90 -2.21
N TRP A 31 -6.66 16.07 -0.93
CA TRP A 31 -7.51 15.12 -0.23
C TRP A 31 -8.94 15.60 -0.38
N LEU A 32 -9.74 14.85 -1.13
CA LEU A 32 -11.12 15.22 -1.45
C LEU A 32 -12.04 15.28 -0.23
N TYR A 33 -11.63 14.62 0.86
CA TYR A 33 -12.28 14.58 2.17
C TYR A 33 -13.80 14.42 2.13
N ARG A 34 -14.29 13.21 2.38
CA ARG A 34 -15.70 12.99 2.71
C ARG A 34 -15.82 12.39 4.10
N GLN A 35 -16.59 13.05 4.96
CA GLN A 35 -16.81 12.60 6.34
C GLN A 35 -17.31 11.15 6.39
N GLU A 36 -18.23 10.80 5.50
CA GLU A 36 -18.79 9.45 5.39
C GLU A 36 -17.73 8.39 5.08
N THR A 37 -16.81 8.67 4.14
CA THR A 37 -15.70 7.76 3.82
C THR A 37 -14.76 7.60 5.00
N VAL A 38 -14.43 8.71 5.69
CA VAL A 38 -13.54 8.70 6.86
C VAL A 38 -14.13 7.84 7.97
N ASP A 39 -15.42 8.00 8.26
CA ASP A 39 -16.10 7.25 9.32
C ASP A 39 -16.25 5.78 8.96
N ALA A 40 -16.64 5.46 7.72
CA ALA A 40 -16.70 4.08 7.22
C ALA A 40 -15.33 3.39 7.30
N PHE A 41 -14.26 4.08 6.90
CA PHE A 41 -12.90 3.58 6.97
C PHE A 41 -12.43 3.34 8.41
N ARG A 42 -12.76 4.24 9.36
CA ARG A 42 -12.44 4.06 10.78
C ARG A 42 -13.13 2.84 11.37
N VAL A 43 -14.41 2.66 11.07
CA VAL A 43 -15.19 1.48 11.50
C VAL A 43 -14.58 0.21 10.89
N TRP A 44 -14.24 0.25 9.61
CA TRP A 44 -13.60 -0.87 8.92
C TRP A 44 -12.23 -1.22 9.52
N CYS A 45 -11.38 -0.23 9.82
CA CYS A 45 -10.11 -0.43 10.51
C CYS A 45 -10.31 -1.14 11.86
N LYS A 46 -11.28 -0.67 12.65
CA LYS A 46 -11.62 -1.29 13.94
C LYS A 46 -12.01 -2.76 13.75
N ALA A 47 -12.91 -3.01 12.81
CA ALA A 47 -13.46 -4.32 12.47
C ALA A 47 -12.46 -5.28 11.83
N ASN A 48 -11.36 -4.78 11.25
CA ASN A 48 -10.31 -5.59 10.62
C ASN A 48 -8.99 -5.61 11.40
N GLY A 49 -8.97 -5.11 12.63
CA GLY A 49 -7.77 -5.18 13.49
C GLY A 49 -6.65 -4.22 13.11
N VAL A 50 -6.91 -3.21 12.27
CA VAL A 50 -5.95 -2.14 11.99
C VAL A 50 -5.94 -1.15 13.15
N ARG A 51 -4.78 -0.86 13.74
CA ARG A 51 -4.66 -0.05 14.95
C ARG A 51 -3.53 0.96 14.81
N GLY A 52 -3.81 2.24 15.07
CA GLY A 52 -2.80 3.30 15.18
C GLY A 52 -2.41 3.65 16.63
N HIS A 53 -2.96 2.94 17.62
CA HIS A 53 -2.65 3.05 19.06
C HIS A 53 -2.55 4.49 19.63
N ASN A 54 -3.38 5.41 19.12
CA ASN A 54 -3.33 6.84 19.44
C ASN A 54 -1.96 7.50 19.20
N ASN A 55 -1.13 6.92 18.34
CA ASN A 55 0.20 7.42 18.00
C ASN A 55 0.17 8.40 16.81
N VAL A 56 -0.92 8.46 16.04
CA VAL A 56 -0.96 9.18 14.77
C VAL A 56 -2.18 10.08 14.63
N LYS A 57 -1.98 11.21 13.96
CA LYS A 57 -3.03 12.09 13.44
C LYS A 57 -2.95 12.06 11.91
N VAL A 58 -4.09 11.89 11.24
CA VAL A 58 -4.18 12.05 9.79
C VAL A 58 -4.32 13.54 9.50
N VAL A 59 -3.46 14.07 8.64
CA VAL A 59 -3.43 15.48 8.27
C VAL A 59 -3.21 15.64 6.76
N SER A 60 -3.35 16.86 6.26
CA SER A 60 -2.89 17.28 4.93
C SER A 60 -1.82 18.35 5.11
N SER A 61 -0.87 18.45 4.18
CA SER A 61 0.06 19.58 4.11
C SER A 61 0.18 20.08 2.68
N MET A 62 0.92 21.17 2.47
CA MET A 62 1.21 21.68 1.11
C MET A 62 1.91 20.66 0.19
N HIS A 63 2.46 19.59 0.75
CA HIS A 63 3.23 18.58 0.03
C HIS A 63 2.48 17.26 -0.16
N TYR A 64 1.55 16.95 0.75
CA TYR A 64 0.86 15.68 0.78
C TYR A 64 -0.62 15.94 1.01
N ALA A 65 -1.42 15.50 0.04
CA ALA A 65 -2.88 15.46 0.14
C ALA A 65 -3.30 14.84 1.48
N ARG A 66 -2.74 13.68 1.80
CA ARG A 66 -2.92 12.99 3.07
C ARG A 66 -1.59 12.43 3.59
N CYS A 67 -1.27 12.75 4.83
CA CYS A 67 -0.10 12.21 5.54
C CYS A 67 -0.38 11.96 7.02
N LEU A 68 0.58 11.31 7.70
CA LEU A 68 0.51 11.04 9.13
C LEU A 68 1.53 11.88 9.90
N ARG A 69 1.08 12.45 11.02
CA ARG A 69 1.94 13.06 12.04
C ARG A 69 1.84 12.30 13.35
N ALA A 70 2.92 12.32 14.14
CA ALA A 70 2.93 11.75 15.48
C ALA A 70 1.99 12.54 16.40
N ALA A 71 1.07 11.83 17.06
CA ALA A 71 0.12 12.39 18.01
C ALA A 71 0.72 12.59 19.41
N ARG A 72 1.89 12.01 19.65
CA ARG A 72 2.64 12.01 20.90
C ARG A 72 4.09 11.60 20.61
N HIS A 73 4.98 11.75 21.58
CA HIS A 73 6.32 11.19 21.51
C HIS A 73 6.30 9.65 21.33
N ILE A 74 7.09 9.14 20.39
CA ILE A 74 7.21 7.71 20.07
C ILE A 74 8.66 7.29 20.24
N ARG A 75 8.88 6.19 21.00
CA ARG A 75 10.21 5.67 21.27
C ARG A 75 10.75 4.82 20.11
N PRO A 76 12.08 4.72 19.95
CA PRO A 76 12.68 3.77 19.01
C PRO A 76 12.15 2.35 19.22
N GLY A 77 11.82 1.68 18.12
CA GLY A 77 11.29 0.31 18.11
C GLY A 77 9.80 0.16 18.44
N GLN A 78 9.14 1.20 18.97
CA GLN A 78 7.71 1.17 19.28
C GLN A 78 6.86 1.03 18.02
N ALA A 79 5.84 0.17 18.08
CA ALA A 79 4.84 0.08 17.03
C ALA A 79 3.96 1.35 17.01
N ILE A 80 3.91 1.97 15.85
CA ILE A 80 3.09 3.14 15.55
C ILE A 80 1.72 2.67 15.07
N ILE A 81 1.71 1.79 14.07
CA ILE A 81 0.53 1.15 13.50
C ILE A 81 0.76 -0.36 13.47
N THR A 82 -0.28 -1.15 13.75
CA THR A 82 -0.30 -2.59 13.49
C THR A 82 -1.47 -2.95 12.59
N CYS A 83 -1.24 -3.92 11.70
CA CYS A 83 -2.21 -4.36 10.71
C CYS A 83 -2.07 -5.87 10.47
N PRO A 84 -3.10 -6.70 10.69
CA PRO A 84 -3.04 -8.11 10.29
C PRO A 84 -2.95 -8.22 8.77
N HIS A 85 -2.29 -9.26 8.27
CA HIS A 85 -2.10 -9.45 6.82
C HIS A 85 -3.44 -9.53 6.04
N THR A 86 -4.51 -10.02 6.69
CA THR A 86 -5.85 -10.14 6.10
C THR A 86 -6.47 -8.80 5.74
N ALA A 87 -6.01 -7.70 6.34
CA ALA A 87 -6.47 -6.35 6.06
C ALA A 87 -5.62 -5.64 4.99
N CYS A 88 -4.55 -6.27 4.50
CA CYS A 88 -3.70 -5.72 3.45
C CYS A 88 -4.26 -6.05 2.06
N PHE A 89 -3.94 -5.21 1.07
CA PHE A 89 -4.45 -5.35 -0.29
C PHE A 89 -3.31 -5.33 -1.31
N ASN A 90 -3.30 -6.30 -2.22
CA ASN A 90 -2.32 -6.44 -3.31
C ASN A 90 -2.91 -7.29 -4.45
N PHE A 91 -2.15 -7.49 -5.53
CA PHE A 91 -2.64 -8.24 -6.69
C PHE A 91 -2.96 -9.71 -6.40
N LEU A 92 -2.38 -10.33 -5.36
CA LEU A 92 -2.70 -11.70 -4.95
C LEU A 92 -4.07 -11.76 -4.26
N VAL A 93 -4.42 -10.72 -3.48
CA VAL A 93 -5.78 -10.56 -2.94
C VAL A 93 -6.78 -10.39 -4.08
N VAL A 94 -6.48 -9.56 -5.07
CA VAL A 94 -7.31 -9.37 -6.27
C VAL A 94 -7.49 -10.67 -7.04
N ALA A 95 -6.40 -11.39 -7.33
CA ALA A 95 -6.45 -12.69 -7.98
C ALA A 95 -7.32 -13.70 -7.21
N ARG A 96 -7.30 -13.68 -5.88
CA ARG A 96 -8.17 -14.56 -5.09
C ARG A 96 -9.63 -14.15 -5.15
N GLU A 97 -9.93 -12.84 -5.10
CA GLU A 97 -11.31 -12.31 -5.21
C GLU A 97 -11.92 -12.59 -6.60
N MET A 98 -11.19 -12.29 -7.67
CA MET A 98 -11.61 -12.50 -9.05
C MET A 98 -12.04 -13.95 -9.32
N TYR A 99 -11.21 -14.90 -8.90
CA TYR A 99 -11.44 -16.31 -9.20
C TYR A 99 -12.29 -17.02 -8.14
N ASN A 100 -12.80 -16.26 -7.16
CA ASN A 100 -13.67 -16.70 -6.06
C ASN A 100 -13.31 -18.09 -5.52
N LEU A 101 -12.02 -18.28 -5.19
CA LEU A 101 -11.46 -19.61 -4.91
C LEU A 101 -11.97 -20.23 -3.59
N ASN A 102 -12.91 -19.55 -2.93
CA ASN A 102 -13.56 -19.95 -1.69
C ASN A 102 -15.10 -20.02 -1.80
N GLY A 103 -15.72 -19.91 -2.99
CA GLY A 103 -17.18 -19.86 -3.11
C GLY A 103 -17.73 -20.28 -4.48
N ALA A 104 -18.89 -20.94 -4.47
CA ALA A 104 -19.56 -21.48 -5.66
C ALA A 104 -20.15 -20.38 -6.56
N ALA A 105 -19.31 -19.75 -7.38
CA ALA A 105 -19.62 -19.17 -8.69
C ALA A 105 -18.35 -18.48 -9.21
N ALA A 106 -17.59 -19.16 -10.07
CA ALA A 106 -16.46 -18.59 -10.79
C ALA A 106 -16.95 -18.05 -12.15
N THR A 107 -17.57 -16.87 -12.14
CA THR A 107 -17.88 -16.13 -13.38
C THR A 107 -17.69 -14.65 -13.10
N HIS A 108 -16.43 -14.22 -13.01
CA HIS A 108 -16.12 -12.80 -13.12
C HIS A 108 -15.90 -12.50 -14.60
N ASN A 109 -16.55 -11.46 -15.11
CA ASN A 109 -16.43 -11.02 -16.51
C ASN A 109 -15.39 -9.89 -16.64
N PHE A 110 -14.47 -9.77 -15.67
CA PHE A 110 -13.47 -8.71 -15.72
C PHE A 110 -12.60 -8.89 -16.97
N PRO A 111 -12.46 -7.87 -17.83
CA PRO A 111 -11.97 -8.05 -19.19
C PRO A 111 -10.46 -8.34 -19.27
N LEU A 112 -9.75 -8.26 -18.15
CA LEU A 112 -8.31 -8.51 -18.05
C LEU A 112 -8.02 -9.50 -16.94
N GLU A 113 -7.20 -10.50 -17.21
CA GLU A 113 -6.76 -11.45 -16.20
C GLU A 113 -5.32 -11.15 -15.75
N VAL A 114 -4.99 -11.48 -14.50
CA VAL A 114 -3.60 -11.46 -14.08
C VAL A 114 -2.86 -12.57 -14.82
N ASN A 115 -1.75 -12.26 -15.50
CA ASN A 115 -0.97 -13.28 -16.18
C ASN A 115 -0.28 -14.20 -15.16
N TRP A 116 -0.83 -15.40 -14.98
CA TRP A 116 -0.34 -16.42 -14.06
C TRP A 116 1.07 -16.91 -14.32
N MET A 117 1.47 -16.90 -15.60
CA MET A 117 2.79 -17.34 -16.03
C MET A 117 3.84 -16.23 -15.84
N ASN A 118 3.42 -14.97 -15.92
CA ASN A 118 4.31 -13.81 -15.94
C ASN A 118 3.60 -12.58 -15.36
N TYR A 119 3.44 -12.54 -14.04
CA TYR A 119 2.68 -11.46 -13.37
C TYR A 119 3.30 -10.07 -13.58
N ASP A 120 4.61 -10.00 -13.83
CA ASP A 120 5.34 -8.76 -14.15
C ASP A 120 5.38 -8.43 -15.64
N GLU A 121 4.61 -9.15 -16.49
CA GLU A 121 4.48 -8.81 -17.91
C GLU A 121 3.97 -7.38 -18.06
N ARG A 122 4.73 -6.56 -18.80
CA ARG A 122 4.33 -5.19 -19.14
C ARG A 122 3.21 -5.21 -20.16
N CYS A 123 2.23 -4.33 -19.98
CA CYS A 123 1.17 -4.13 -20.96
C CYS A 123 1.82 -3.63 -22.26
N LYS A 124 1.67 -4.37 -23.37
CA LYS A 124 2.25 -3.98 -24.66
C LYS A 124 1.76 -2.59 -25.13
N PHE A 125 0.52 -2.27 -24.78
CA PHE A 125 -0.19 -1.04 -25.11
C PHE A 125 -0.08 0.06 -24.03
N LEU A 126 0.51 -0.24 -22.87
CA LEU A 126 0.66 0.71 -21.75
C LEU A 126 1.96 0.39 -20.98
N ARG A 127 3.10 0.74 -21.57
CA ARG A 127 4.42 0.27 -21.15
C ARG A 127 4.78 0.63 -19.71
N GLY A 128 4.16 1.66 -19.14
CA GLY A 128 4.37 2.11 -17.77
C GLY A 128 3.72 1.21 -16.71
N ALA A 129 2.80 0.32 -17.11
CA ALA A 129 2.09 -0.60 -16.22
C ALA A 129 2.38 -2.06 -16.54
N SER A 130 2.39 -2.92 -15.52
CA SER A 130 2.25 -4.38 -15.71
C SER A 130 0.78 -4.78 -15.82
N MET A 131 0.53 -5.96 -16.38
CA MET A 131 -0.80 -6.55 -16.39
C MET A 131 -1.37 -6.67 -14.98
N ALA A 132 -0.56 -7.07 -13.99
CA ALA A 132 -0.98 -7.13 -12.60
C ALA A 132 -1.34 -5.75 -12.02
N GLU A 133 -0.57 -4.70 -12.33
CA GLU A 133 -0.88 -3.32 -11.90
C GLU A 133 -2.19 -2.83 -12.51
N LEU A 134 -2.39 -3.06 -13.82
CA LEU A 134 -3.60 -2.66 -14.53
C LEU A 134 -4.84 -3.38 -14.01
N VAL A 135 -4.76 -4.71 -13.83
CA VAL A 135 -5.85 -5.50 -13.25
C VAL A 135 -6.16 -5.06 -11.83
N THR A 136 -5.13 -4.84 -10.99
CA THR A 136 -5.33 -4.38 -9.62
C THR A 136 -6.00 -3.01 -9.58
N ALA A 137 -5.56 -2.06 -10.42
CA ALA A 137 -6.12 -0.72 -10.49
C ALA A 137 -7.58 -0.72 -10.98
N GLY A 138 -7.89 -1.50 -12.03
CA GLY A 138 -9.26 -1.63 -12.52
C GLY A 138 -10.18 -2.34 -11.52
N TRP A 139 -9.67 -3.36 -10.82
CA TRP A 139 -10.41 -4.04 -9.76
C TRP A 139 -10.70 -3.11 -8.57
N MET A 140 -9.79 -2.22 -8.21
CA MET A 140 -10.05 -1.18 -7.21
C MET A 140 -11.22 -0.27 -7.63
N CYS A 141 -11.32 0.11 -8.91
CA CYS A 141 -12.46 0.88 -9.40
C CYS A 141 -13.75 0.08 -9.21
N ARG A 142 -13.75 -1.18 -9.65
CA ARG A 142 -14.89 -2.09 -9.49
C ARG A 142 -15.36 -2.24 -8.04
N ILE A 143 -14.43 -2.41 -7.10
CA ILE A 143 -14.73 -2.45 -5.64
C ILE A 143 -15.40 -1.15 -5.18
N ALA A 144 -14.88 0.00 -5.61
CA ALA A 144 -15.41 1.30 -5.20
C ALA A 144 -16.84 1.54 -5.69
N SER A 145 -17.16 1.03 -6.89
CA SER A 145 -18.45 1.22 -7.56
C SER A 145 -19.51 0.23 -7.14
N LEU A 146 -19.17 -1.06 -7.10
CA LEU A 146 -20.14 -2.14 -6.88
C LEU A 146 -20.24 -2.57 -5.41
N GLU A 147 -19.32 -2.10 -4.56
CA GLU A 147 -19.31 -2.35 -3.11
C GLU A 147 -19.31 -3.83 -2.68
N GLU A 148 -18.94 -4.74 -3.59
CA GLU A 148 -19.08 -6.19 -3.35
C GLU A 148 -17.94 -6.80 -2.52
N SER A 149 -16.83 -6.07 -2.33
CA SER A 149 -15.69 -6.54 -1.56
C SER A 149 -15.74 -6.01 -0.13
N SER A 150 -15.24 -6.82 0.81
CA SER A 150 -14.98 -6.36 2.18
C SER A 150 -14.02 -5.17 2.22
N PHE A 151 -13.20 -4.95 1.20
CA PHE A 151 -12.25 -3.84 1.12
C PHE A 151 -12.90 -2.51 0.70
N THR A 152 -14.19 -2.47 0.38
CA THR A 152 -14.89 -1.27 -0.11
C THR A 152 -14.59 0.00 0.70
N PRO A 153 -14.68 0.02 2.05
CA PRO A 153 -14.36 1.23 2.83
C PRO A 153 -12.90 1.66 2.71
N TYR A 154 -11.98 0.70 2.58
CA TYR A 154 -10.55 0.98 2.41
C TYR A 154 -10.24 1.51 1.01
N ILE A 155 -10.82 0.93 -0.04
CA ILE A 155 -10.61 1.40 -1.41
C ILE A 155 -11.17 2.81 -1.59
N ARG A 156 -12.39 3.09 -1.11
CA ARG A 156 -12.94 4.46 -1.13
C ARG A 156 -12.05 5.46 -0.41
N TRP A 157 -11.53 5.07 0.76
CA TRP A 157 -10.53 5.88 1.48
C TRP A 157 -9.27 6.13 0.65
N LEU A 158 -8.74 5.13 -0.06
CA LEU A 158 -7.58 5.31 -0.93
C LEU A 158 -7.86 6.28 -2.09
N LEU A 159 -9.05 6.23 -2.69
CA LEU A 159 -9.43 7.05 -3.84
C LEU A 159 -9.75 8.51 -3.50
N GLU A 160 -9.79 8.89 -2.21
CA GLU A 160 -9.88 10.32 -1.83
C GLU A 160 -8.56 11.07 -1.93
N ASP A 161 -7.42 10.37 -1.96
CA ASP A 161 -6.08 10.98 -2.11
C ASP A 161 -5.73 11.02 -3.60
N THR A 162 -5.66 12.23 -4.18
CA THR A 162 -5.38 12.42 -5.62
C THR A 162 -3.89 12.57 -5.94
N ARG A 163 -3.00 12.44 -4.95
CA ARG A 163 -1.56 12.60 -5.15
C ARG A 163 -1.05 11.67 -6.25
N GLY A 164 -0.37 12.25 -7.24
CA GLY A 164 0.20 11.54 -8.38
C GLY A 164 -0.80 11.15 -9.47
N ARG A 165 -2.11 11.45 -9.30
CA ARG A 165 -3.13 11.15 -10.31
C ARG A 165 -2.83 11.83 -11.64
N ASP A 166 -2.48 13.11 -11.62
CA ASP A 166 -2.20 13.87 -12.86
C ASP A 166 -0.94 13.36 -13.54
N GLY A 167 0.09 12.99 -12.78
CA GLY A 167 1.34 12.44 -13.27
C GLY A 167 1.14 11.09 -13.93
N VAL A 168 0.28 10.23 -13.35
CA VAL A 168 -0.18 8.99 -13.98
C VAL A 168 -0.92 9.30 -15.27
N ALA A 169 -1.96 10.14 -15.21
CA ALA A 169 -2.80 10.45 -16.37
C ALA A 169 -1.97 11.00 -17.54
N ASN A 170 -1.09 11.96 -17.26
CA ASN A 170 -0.17 12.57 -18.21
C ASN A 170 0.85 11.56 -18.76
N GLY A 171 1.37 10.67 -17.90
CA GLY A 171 2.28 9.60 -18.30
C GLY A 171 1.61 8.62 -19.26
N MET A 172 0.44 8.10 -18.87
CA MET A 172 -0.35 7.17 -19.67
C MET A 172 -0.80 7.80 -20.99
N SER A 173 -1.17 9.08 -20.99
CA SER A 173 -1.51 9.80 -22.23
C SER A 173 -0.35 9.89 -23.21
N LYS A 174 0.91 9.94 -22.74
CA LYS A 174 2.10 9.95 -23.61
C LYS A 174 2.47 8.56 -24.12
N GLU A 175 2.01 7.51 -23.45
CA GLU A 175 2.25 6.11 -23.84
C GLU A 175 1.28 5.62 -24.93
N ARG A 176 0.19 6.35 -25.18
CA ARG A 176 -0.78 6.07 -26.25
C ARG A 176 -0.09 6.19 -27.62
N GLY A 177 0.48 5.09 -28.09
CA GLY A 177 1.09 4.92 -29.41
C GLY A 177 0.07 4.43 -30.45
N GLU A 178 0.54 3.64 -31.42
CA GLU A 178 -0.27 3.05 -32.50
C GLU A 178 -1.42 2.16 -31.98
N ASP A 179 -1.28 1.61 -30.77
CA ASP A 179 -2.25 0.72 -30.11
C ASP A 179 -3.28 1.47 -29.22
N SER A 180 -3.48 2.77 -29.41
CA SER A 180 -4.42 3.58 -28.60
C SER A 180 -5.84 2.99 -28.56
N GLY A 181 -6.30 2.41 -29.67
CA GLY A 181 -7.61 1.74 -29.75
C GLY A 181 -7.73 0.51 -28.84
N LEU A 182 -6.64 -0.22 -28.57
CA LEU A 182 -6.66 -1.33 -27.61
C LEU A 182 -6.77 -0.82 -26.17
N VAL A 183 -6.07 0.28 -25.85
CA VAL A 183 -6.17 0.93 -24.53
C VAL A 183 -7.60 1.37 -24.28
N ASP A 184 -8.18 2.10 -25.23
CA ASP A 184 -9.55 2.63 -25.09
C ASP A 184 -10.59 1.50 -25.05
N HIS A 185 -10.39 0.41 -25.80
CA HIS A 185 -11.24 -0.77 -25.71
C HIS A 185 -11.21 -1.40 -24.32
N TYR A 186 -10.03 -1.76 -23.78
CA TYR A 186 -9.95 -2.36 -22.45
C TYR A 186 -10.44 -1.43 -21.34
N PHE A 187 -10.18 -0.12 -21.45
CA PHE A 187 -10.68 0.86 -20.49
C PHE A 187 -12.20 0.96 -20.55
N SER A 188 -12.81 0.91 -21.74
CA SER A 188 -14.25 0.90 -21.91
C SER A 188 -14.89 -0.38 -21.34
N GLU A 189 -14.30 -1.54 -21.58
CA GLU A 189 -14.78 -2.81 -21.02
C GLU A 189 -14.68 -2.82 -19.49
N MET A 190 -13.56 -2.34 -18.93
CA MET A 190 -13.40 -2.25 -17.48
C MET A 190 -14.37 -1.24 -16.85
N ALA A 191 -14.61 -0.10 -17.50
CA ALA A 191 -15.60 0.89 -17.04
C ALA A 191 -17.01 0.29 -17.02
N THR A 192 -17.34 -0.49 -18.05
CA THR A 192 -18.64 -1.18 -18.15
C THR A 192 -18.80 -2.22 -17.06
N ASP A 193 -17.78 -3.06 -16.81
CA ASP A 193 -17.80 -4.04 -15.71
C ASP A 193 -17.89 -3.36 -14.34
N ALA A 194 -17.15 -2.27 -14.14
CA ALA A 194 -17.20 -1.46 -12.92
C ALA A 194 -18.50 -0.65 -12.75
N CYS A 195 -19.41 -0.66 -13.74
CA CYS A 195 -20.65 0.13 -13.73
C CYS A 195 -20.42 1.63 -13.50
N GLU A 196 -19.32 2.18 -14.03
CA GLU A 196 -19.00 3.61 -13.95
C GLU A 196 -19.17 4.29 -15.31
N ASP A 197 -19.47 5.59 -15.26
CA ASP A 197 -19.26 6.45 -16.42
C ASP A 197 -17.77 6.43 -16.80
N PRO A 198 -17.39 6.37 -18.10
CA PRO A 198 -16.00 6.29 -18.51
C PRO A 198 -15.09 7.38 -17.92
N GLU A 199 -15.59 8.60 -17.73
CA GLU A 199 -14.78 9.69 -17.15
C GLU A 199 -14.50 9.45 -15.66
N VAL A 200 -15.51 8.97 -14.92
CA VAL A 200 -15.37 8.61 -13.50
C VAL A 200 -14.43 7.42 -13.35
N PHE A 201 -14.58 6.41 -14.21
CA PHE A 201 -13.69 5.25 -14.26
C PHE A 201 -12.25 5.66 -14.48
N LEU A 202 -11.96 6.50 -15.49
CA LEU A 202 -10.59 6.94 -15.75
C LEU A 202 -9.99 7.70 -14.57
N GLU A 203 -10.78 8.55 -13.91
CA GLU A 203 -10.31 9.25 -12.72
C GLU A 203 -9.96 8.28 -11.58
N ASN A 204 -10.83 7.32 -11.28
CA ASN A 204 -10.59 6.30 -10.27
C ASN A 204 -9.43 5.38 -10.63
N LEU A 205 -9.27 5.05 -11.91
CA LEU A 205 -8.19 4.23 -12.43
C LEU A 205 -6.84 4.92 -12.20
N PHE A 206 -6.72 6.20 -12.58
CA PHE A 206 -5.47 6.95 -12.39
C PHE A 206 -5.14 7.17 -10.90
N ARG A 207 -6.15 7.39 -10.04
CA ARG A 207 -5.95 7.45 -8.59
C ARG A 207 -5.49 6.10 -8.02
N SER A 208 -6.01 4.99 -8.55
CA SER A 208 -5.63 3.63 -8.16
C SER A 208 -4.18 3.34 -8.53
N PHE A 209 -3.77 3.62 -9.77
CA PHE A 209 -2.36 3.55 -10.16
C PHE A 209 -1.48 4.41 -9.27
N ALA A 210 -1.89 5.65 -9.00
CA ALA A 210 -1.13 6.53 -8.13
C ALA A 210 -0.99 5.96 -6.71
N ALA A 211 -2.02 5.27 -6.22
CA ALA A 211 -1.97 4.50 -4.98
C ALA A 211 -0.90 3.41 -5.01
N LEU A 212 -0.95 2.55 -6.02
CA LEU A 212 -0.03 1.42 -6.17
C LEU A 212 1.43 1.90 -6.26
N HIS A 213 1.69 2.98 -7.00
CA HIS A 213 3.05 3.46 -7.20
C HIS A 213 3.61 4.33 -6.07
N LEU A 214 2.78 5.05 -5.29
CA LEU A 214 3.26 6.00 -4.26
C LEU A 214 3.02 5.54 -2.83
N ARG A 215 2.12 4.58 -2.61
CA ARG A 215 1.63 4.21 -1.27
C ARG A 215 1.85 2.73 -0.95
N ALA A 216 1.91 1.85 -1.95
CA ALA A 216 2.19 0.44 -1.71
C ALA A 216 3.62 0.24 -1.20
N VAL A 217 3.78 -0.69 -0.27
CA VAL A 217 5.04 -1.00 0.40
C VAL A 217 5.51 -2.38 -0.08
N PRO A 218 6.79 -2.56 -0.48
CA PRO A 218 7.33 -3.88 -0.74
C PRO A 218 7.29 -4.73 0.54
N ILE A 219 6.93 -6.01 0.41
CA ILE A 219 6.89 -6.94 1.54
C ILE A 219 7.92 -8.05 1.35
N GLU A 220 8.38 -8.61 2.46
CA GLU A 220 9.34 -9.71 2.49
C GLU A 220 8.70 -11.02 2.00
N SER A 221 9.51 -11.95 1.48
CA SER A 221 9.00 -13.22 0.94
C SER A 221 8.21 -14.04 1.96
N ALA A 222 8.60 -14.00 3.24
CA ALA A 222 7.87 -14.62 4.34
C ALA A 222 6.44 -14.08 4.51
N ALA A 223 6.20 -12.81 4.17
CA ALA A 223 4.86 -12.22 4.17
C ALA A 223 4.08 -12.58 2.90
N ILE A 224 4.76 -12.64 1.75
CA ILE A 224 4.16 -13.04 0.46
C ILE A 224 3.51 -14.42 0.58
N CYS A 225 4.16 -15.36 1.29
CA CYS A 225 3.63 -16.70 1.52
C CYS A 225 2.21 -16.72 2.09
N LEU A 226 1.80 -15.72 2.88
CA LEU A 226 0.43 -15.65 3.43
C LEU A 226 -0.65 -15.35 2.38
N PHE A 227 -0.27 -14.78 1.23
CA PHE A 227 -1.19 -14.41 0.16
C PHE A 227 -1.23 -15.46 -0.97
N ILE A 228 -0.30 -16.42 -0.98
CA ILE A 228 -0.22 -17.48 -1.99
C ILE A 228 -1.34 -18.52 -1.91
N PRO A 229 -1.86 -18.92 -0.72
CA PRO A 229 -2.94 -19.89 -0.66
C PRO A 229 -4.17 -19.43 -1.43
N GLY A 230 -4.61 -20.25 -2.37
CA GLY A 230 -5.65 -19.88 -3.33
C GLY A 230 -5.14 -19.00 -4.46
N THR A 231 -3.83 -18.93 -4.74
CA THR A 231 -3.27 -18.34 -5.96
C THR A 231 -2.22 -19.27 -6.58
N ASN A 232 -2.40 -20.58 -6.41
CA ASN A 232 -1.41 -21.62 -6.75
C ASN A 232 -1.14 -21.78 -8.25
N PHE A 233 -1.80 -20.99 -9.10
CA PHE A 233 -1.57 -20.92 -10.54
C PHE A 233 -0.33 -20.08 -10.91
N PHE A 234 0.18 -19.25 -10.00
CA PHE A 234 1.46 -18.59 -10.22
C PHE A 234 2.62 -19.59 -10.13
N LYS A 235 3.52 -19.57 -11.13
CA LYS A 235 4.73 -20.42 -11.15
C LYS A 235 5.92 -19.82 -10.39
N ALA A 236 5.86 -18.53 -10.06
CA ALA A 236 6.92 -17.84 -9.34
C ALA A 236 6.97 -18.27 -7.86
N LYS A 237 8.17 -18.42 -7.31
CA LYS A 237 8.36 -18.64 -5.87
C LYS A 237 8.26 -17.31 -5.14
N SER A 238 7.86 -17.33 -3.87
CA SER A 238 7.75 -16.13 -3.02
C SER A 238 9.02 -15.27 -3.00
N ASP A 239 10.20 -15.89 -3.08
CA ASP A 239 11.49 -15.19 -3.10
C ASP A 239 11.78 -14.45 -4.42
N ASP A 240 11.09 -14.81 -5.51
CA ASP A 240 11.19 -14.18 -6.83
C ASP A 240 10.05 -13.18 -7.09
N MET A 241 9.13 -13.02 -6.13
CA MET A 241 7.95 -12.18 -6.28
C MET A 241 8.16 -10.78 -5.71
N PHE A 242 7.78 -9.78 -6.49
CA PHE A 242 7.62 -8.40 -6.03
C PHE A 242 6.14 -8.08 -5.85
N VAL A 243 5.71 -7.97 -4.61
CA VAL A 243 4.29 -7.76 -4.25
C VAL A 243 4.12 -6.44 -3.50
N PRO A 244 4.09 -5.29 -4.21
CA PRO A 244 3.71 -4.03 -3.59
C PRO A 244 2.36 -4.18 -2.90
N THR A 245 2.33 -3.90 -1.61
CA THR A 245 1.16 -4.13 -0.76
C THR A 245 0.69 -2.82 -0.16
N LEU A 246 -0.59 -2.53 -0.36
CA LEU A 246 -1.30 -1.43 0.30
C LEU A 246 -1.65 -1.89 1.71
N ILE A 247 -1.07 -1.23 2.71
CA ILE A 247 -1.26 -1.51 4.12
C ILE A 247 -2.09 -0.35 4.71
N PRO A 248 -3.32 -0.59 5.20
CA PRO A 248 -4.18 0.46 5.72
C PRO A 248 -3.50 1.35 6.79
N LEU A 249 -3.76 2.65 6.71
CA LEU A 249 -3.12 3.74 7.46
C LEU A 249 -1.64 3.96 7.09
N VAL A 250 -0.86 2.89 6.93
CA VAL A 250 0.53 2.98 6.48
C VAL A 250 0.62 3.58 5.07
N ASP A 251 -0.40 3.36 4.22
CA ASP A 251 -0.55 3.99 2.90
C ASP A 251 -0.51 5.53 2.92
N ALA A 252 -0.82 6.14 4.06
CA ALA A 252 -0.75 7.58 4.23
C ALA A 252 0.66 8.07 4.59
N VAL A 253 1.60 7.19 4.96
CA VAL A 253 2.97 7.61 5.29
C VAL A 253 3.74 7.94 4.00
N PRO A 254 4.22 9.19 3.82
CA PRO A 254 5.03 9.52 2.67
C PRO A 254 6.30 8.66 2.58
N GLN A 255 6.59 8.20 1.36
CA GLN A 255 7.80 7.43 1.07
C GLN A 255 8.91 8.35 0.54
N LEU A 256 10.13 8.26 1.06
CA LEU A 256 11.32 9.01 0.64
C LEU A 256 12.38 8.04 0.10
N GLU A 257 13.02 8.32 -1.05
CA GLU A 257 14.10 7.44 -1.55
C GLU A 257 15.48 7.83 -0.97
N ASP A 258 15.62 8.98 -0.30
CA ASP A 258 16.91 9.57 0.14
C ASP A 258 17.40 9.12 1.53
N ASP A 259 17.02 7.92 1.96
CA ASP A 259 17.38 7.32 3.26
C ASP A 259 17.00 8.16 4.51
N ALA A 260 16.27 9.28 4.37
CA ALA A 260 15.85 10.17 5.46
C ALA A 260 14.56 9.73 6.17
N HIS A 261 14.20 8.44 6.09
CA HIS A 261 13.01 7.89 6.71
C HIS A 261 13.21 7.67 8.22
N ASN A 262 12.15 7.91 9.01
CA ASN A 262 12.15 7.73 10.46
C ASN A 262 11.31 6.50 10.91
N THR A 263 10.67 5.81 9.97
CA THR A 263 9.86 4.61 10.23
C THR A 263 10.19 3.46 9.30
N VAL A 264 9.87 2.24 9.72
CA VAL A 264 10.02 1.01 8.93
C VAL A 264 8.78 0.14 9.04
N VAL A 265 8.38 -0.52 7.95
CA VAL A 265 7.38 -1.59 7.99
C VAL A 265 8.10 -2.91 8.18
N GLN A 266 7.67 -3.68 9.18
CA GLN A 266 8.20 -5.01 9.44
C GLN A 266 7.07 -6.02 9.56
N TYR A 267 7.28 -7.21 9.00
CA TYR A 267 6.37 -8.34 9.11
C TYR A 267 6.74 -9.23 10.30
N PHE A 268 5.72 -9.72 11.01
CA PHE A 268 5.85 -10.60 12.17
C PHE A 268 5.02 -11.87 11.93
N PRO A 269 5.65 -13.01 11.56
CA PRO A 269 4.95 -14.28 11.36
C PRO A 269 4.44 -14.87 12.67
N HIS A 270 3.18 -15.27 12.74
CA HIS A 270 2.59 -15.84 13.94
C HIS A 270 2.26 -17.33 13.74
N ASP A 271 2.97 -18.16 14.50
CA ASP A 271 2.59 -19.55 14.74
C ASP A 271 1.56 -19.60 15.87
N ARG A 272 0.38 -20.13 15.56
CA ARG A 272 -0.75 -20.23 16.50
C ARG A 272 -0.48 -21.16 17.66
N SER A 273 0.46 -22.10 17.52
CA SER A 273 0.89 -22.98 18.59
C SER A 273 1.83 -22.29 19.58
N ASP A 274 2.45 -21.16 19.20
CA ASP A 274 3.42 -20.42 20.00
C ASP A 274 2.87 -19.06 20.45
N LYS A 275 1.98 -19.11 21.45
CA LYS A 275 1.42 -17.91 22.10
C LYS A 275 2.48 -17.06 22.80
N GLU A 276 3.54 -17.68 23.31
CA GLU A 276 4.59 -16.98 24.05
C GLU A 276 5.41 -16.07 23.12
N SER A 277 5.69 -16.50 21.89
CA SER A 277 6.39 -15.69 20.90
C SER A 277 5.58 -14.47 20.46
N LEU A 278 4.25 -14.59 20.32
CA LEU A 278 3.39 -13.42 20.07
C LEU A 278 3.47 -12.42 21.23
N ALA A 279 3.33 -12.90 22.46
CA ALA A 279 3.40 -12.04 23.65
C ALA A 279 4.77 -11.34 23.77
N ARG A 280 5.86 -12.06 23.50
CA ARG A 280 7.22 -11.48 23.46
C ARG A 280 7.33 -10.38 22.42
N ARG A 281 6.85 -10.61 21.19
CA ARG A 281 6.88 -9.61 20.11
C ARG A 281 6.03 -8.39 20.44
N CYS A 282 4.84 -8.58 21.02
CA CYS A 282 4.00 -7.46 21.46
C CYS A 282 4.70 -6.60 22.53
N ARG A 283 5.45 -7.23 23.46
CA ARG A 283 6.28 -6.49 24.43
C ARG A 283 7.43 -5.73 23.77
N GLU A 284 8.13 -6.34 22.81
CA GLU A 284 9.19 -5.68 22.03
C GLU A 284 8.68 -4.49 21.21
N LEU A 285 7.40 -4.54 20.81
CA LEU A 285 6.69 -3.49 20.09
C LEU A 285 6.04 -2.45 21.01
N PHE A 286 6.17 -2.60 22.33
CA PHE A 286 5.55 -1.73 23.34
C PHE A 286 4.02 -1.65 23.21
N LEU A 287 3.38 -2.75 22.82
CA LEU A 287 1.93 -2.83 22.73
C LEU A 287 1.30 -3.09 24.11
N PRO A 288 0.20 -2.40 24.46
CA PRO A 288 -0.59 -2.73 25.64
C PRO A 288 -1.12 -4.16 25.61
N GLU A 289 -1.35 -4.75 26.79
CA GLU A 289 -1.84 -6.13 26.92
C GLU A 289 -3.20 -6.34 26.24
N GLU A 290 -4.09 -5.34 26.28
CA GLU A 290 -5.39 -5.38 25.59
C GLU A 290 -5.22 -5.53 24.06
N GLU A 291 -4.27 -4.80 23.47
CA GLU A 291 -3.98 -4.87 22.03
C GLU A 291 -3.34 -6.21 21.66
N MET A 292 -2.49 -6.76 22.53
CA MET A 292 -1.94 -8.10 22.36
C MET A 292 -3.05 -9.15 22.31
N ARG A 293 -4.02 -9.11 23.24
CA ARG A 293 -5.16 -10.05 23.24
C ARG A 293 -6.04 -9.87 22.00
N ALA A 294 -6.28 -8.63 21.57
CA ALA A 294 -7.04 -8.34 20.36
C ALA A 294 -6.33 -8.87 19.09
N MET A 295 -5.00 -8.73 19.02
CA MET A 295 -4.18 -9.26 17.92
C MET A 295 -4.19 -10.79 17.92
N GLU A 296 -4.00 -11.45 19.08
CA GLU A 296 -4.06 -12.91 19.21
C GLU A 296 -5.42 -13.44 18.75
N ALA A 297 -6.51 -12.83 19.23
CA ALA A 297 -7.86 -13.20 18.83
C ALA A 297 -8.08 -13.07 17.32
N ARG A 298 -7.51 -12.05 16.68
CA ARG A 298 -7.60 -11.85 15.23
C ARG A 298 -6.81 -12.88 14.45
N LEU A 299 -5.54 -13.10 14.81
CA LEU A 299 -4.65 -14.01 14.07
C LEU A 299 -5.04 -15.48 14.25
N SER A 300 -5.78 -15.78 15.32
CA SER A 300 -6.38 -17.10 15.57
C SER A 300 -7.63 -17.39 14.73
N GLN A 301 -8.17 -16.39 14.00
CA GLN A 301 -9.31 -16.60 13.10
C GLN A 301 -8.86 -17.12 11.72
N GLY A 302 -9.60 -18.09 11.17
CA GLY A 302 -9.30 -18.74 9.88
C GLY A 302 -8.43 -19.97 10.02
N ASP A 303 -8.04 -20.59 8.92
CA ASP A 303 -7.10 -21.73 8.88
C ASP A 303 -5.79 -21.32 8.20
N GLY A 304 -4.66 -21.88 8.65
CA GLY A 304 -3.35 -21.69 8.04
C GLY A 304 -2.41 -20.69 8.75
N ASP A 305 -1.31 -20.38 8.06
CA ASP A 305 -0.29 -19.45 8.52
C ASP A 305 -0.87 -18.06 8.74
N SER A 306 -0.34 -17.34 9.71
CA SER A 306 -0.84 -16.01 10.07
C SER A 306 0.31 -15.07 10.40
N GLY A 307 0.01 -13.79 10.47
CA GLY A 307 0.98 -12.76 10.80
C GLY A 307 0.42 -11.36 10.65
N PHE A 308 1.21 -10.39 11.07
CA PHE A 308 0.84 -8.99 11.03
C PHE A 308 2.02 -8.11 10.62
N PHE A 309 1.72 -6.95 10.08
CA PHE A 309 2.68 -5.88 9.81
C PHE A 309 2.63 -4.86 10.94
N ALA A 310 3.79 -4.31 11.28
CA ALA A 310 3.90 -3.14 12.13
C ALA A 310 4.72 -2.05 11.45
N LEU A 311 4.19 -0.82 11.45
CA LEU A 311 4.98 0.38 11.23
C LEU A 311 5.66 0.73 12.55
N ARG A 312 7.00 0.82 12.56
CA ARG A 312 7.79 1.07 13.77
C ARG A 312 8.65 2.31 13.62
N ALA A 313 8.91 3.00 14.73
CA ALA A 313 9.87 4.09 14.76
C ALA A 313 11.32 3.55 14.75
N LEU A 314 12.18 4.11 13.90
CA LEU A 314 13.61 3.79 13.84
C LEU A 314 14.44 4.64 14.82
N CYS A 315 14.00 5.87 15.05
CA CYS A 315 14.57 6.84 15.96
C CYS A 315 13.45 7.42 16.84
N PRO A 316 13.77 8.24 17.87
CA PRO A 316 12.74 8.98 18.59
C PRO A 316 12.00 9.90 17.61
N ILE A 317 10.68 9.98 17.75
CA ILE A 317 9.80 10.85 16.96
C ILE A 317 9.02 11.71 17.93
N GLU A 318 9.12 13.03 17.80
CA GLU A 318 8.45 13.97 18.70
C GLU A 318 6.99 14.20 18.30
N GLU A 319 6.17 14.72 19.23
CA GLU A 319 4.80 15.08 18.89
C GLU A 319 4.77 16.15 17.79
N GLY A 320 3.95 15.92 16.75
CA GLY A 320 3.83 16.81 15.60
C GLY A 320 4.72 16.42 14.42
N ASP A 321 5.76 15.61 14.62
CA ASP A 321 6.65 15.17 13.54
C ASP A 321 5.90 14.36 12.48
N HIS A 322 6.28 14.56 11.21
CA HIS A 322 5.80 13.73 10.11
C HIS A 322 6.45 12.36 10.14
N LEU A 323 5.68 11.34 9.76
CA LEU A 323 6.21 10.00 9.56
C LEU A 323 6.70 9.85 8.12
N TYR A 324 7.83 9.17 7.93
CA TYR A 324 8.42 8.90 6.63
C TYR A 324 8.85 7.45 6.54
N LEU A 325 8.47 6.80 5.44
CA LEU A 325 8.91 5.47 5.06
C LEU A 325 9.99 5.54 4.01
N ARG A 326 10.80 4.49 3.92
CA ARG A 326 11.69 4.32 2.79
C ARG A 326 10.90 3.95 1.54
N GLY A 327 11.04 4.74 0.48
CA GLY A 327 10.60 4.39 -0.86
C GLY A 327 11.57 3.44 -1.54
N VAL A 328 11.07 2.63 -2.47
CA VAL A 328 11.94 1.82 -3.32
C VAL A 328 12.62 2.74 -4.33
N PRO A 329 13.94 2.62 -4.57
CA PRO A 329 14.60 3.38 -5.61
C PRO A 329 13.92 3.18 -6.97
N LYS A 330 13.51 4.28 -7.60
CA LYS A 330 12.96 4.28 -8.96
C LYS A 330 14.04 4.75 -9.93
N LEU A 331 13.93 4.38 -11.21
CA LEU A 331 14.85 4.91 -12.22
C LEU A 331 14.77 6.45 -12.24
N GLY A 332 15.90 7.13 -12.02
CA GLY A 332 15.98 8.59 -12.03
C GLY A 332 17.29 9.15 -11.46
N ASP A 333 17.43 10.47 -11.53
CA ASP A 333 18.58 11.20 -10.99
C ASP A 333 18.44 11.39 -9.48
N ALA A 334 19.30 10.73 -8.70
CA ALA A 334 19.33 10.82 -7.23
C ALA A 334 19.59 12.25 -6.74
N GLY A 335 20.29 13.08 -7.52
CA GLY A 335 20.53 14.49 -7.20
C GLY A 335 19.24 15.31 -7.22
N LYS A 336 18.35 15.04 -8.19
CA LYS A 336 17.03 15.69 -8.25
C LYS A 336 16.18 15.35 -7.03
N GLU A 337 16.23 14.11 -6.57
CA GLU A 337 15.47 13.71 -5.39
C GLU A 337 15.97 14.36 -4.11
N SER A 338 17.28 14.35 -3.89
CA SER A 338 17.86 15.06 -2.75
C SER A 338 17.47 16.53 -2.76
N MET A 339 17.42 17.17 -3.93
CA MET A 339 16.91 18.54 -4.04
C MET A 339 15.41 18.65 -3.74
N THR A 340 14.56 17.76 -4.27
CA THR A 340 13.12 17.76 -3.97
C THR A 340 12.87 17.60 -2.47
N VAL A 341 13.51 16.63 -1.81
CA VAL A 341 13.32 16.41 -0.37
C VAL A 341 13.85 17.59 0.44
N LYS A 342 15.02 18.15 0.09
CA LYS A 342 15.54 19.36 0.74
C LYS A 342 14.62 20.56 0.57
N VAL A 343 14.03 20.76 -0.61
CA VAL A 343 13.06 21.83 -0.85
C VAL A 343 11.79 21.61 -0.04
N MET A 344 11.29 20.38 0.06
CA MET A 344 10.14 20.04 0.89
C MET A 344 10.41 20.31 2.37
N GLU A 345 11.58 19.92 2.87
CA GLU A 345 11.98 20.16 4.26
C GLU A 345 12.20 21.66 4.55
N ALA A 346 12.82 22.38 3.63
CA ALA A 346 12.97 23.84 3.74
C ALA A 346 11.60 24.54 3.78
N ASN A 347 10.67 24.14 2.92
CA ASN A 347 9.32 24.69 2.93
C ASN A 347 8.59 24.36 4.24
N ARG A 348 8.69 23.11 4.73
CA ARG A 348 8.11 22.70 6.02
C ARG A 348 8.60 23.59 7.17
N LEU A 349 9.92 23.84 7.24
CA LEU A 349 10.53 24.70 8.24
C LEU A 349 10.09 26.17 8.12
N MET A 350 9.84 26.67 6.90
CA MET A 350 9.38 28.05 6.69
C MET A 350 7.90 28.24 7.02
N ASN A 351 7.05 27.22 6.84
CA ASN A 351 5.60 27.34 7.00
C ASN A 351 5.09 27.03 8.42
N ASN A 352 5.98 26.80 9.39
CA ASN A 352 5.62 26.35 10.75
C ASN A 352 4.67 25.14 10.74
N ASP A 353 4.86 24.26 9.77
CA ASP A 353 4.05 23.05 9.58
C ASP A 353 4.49 21.93 10.51
#